data_AF-A0A536GYS4-F1
#
_entry.id   AF-A0A536GYS4-F1
#
_cell.length_a   1.000
_cell.length_b   1.000
_cell.length_c   1.000
_cell.angle_alpha   90.00
_cell.angle_beta   90.00
_cell.angle_gamma   90.00
#
_symmetry.space_group_name_H-M   'P 1'
#
loop_
_entity.id
_entity.type
_entity.pdbx_description
1 polymer ?
#
loop_
_entity_poly.entity_id
_entity_poly.type
_entity_poly.pdbx_seq_one_letter_code
_entity_poly.pdbx_strand_id
1 'polypeptide(L)'
;KTYVADIHFGFTTATDDAEADPEPFADPSPLATNDVTEALSHFRGRILQTPPPFSAVKIDGQRSYRLARRGDEPKPAAREVEVYEARVLDFAPGSRAVARVEIRCGSGTYLRSIARDLGKRLGVGGYLGRLVRTAYGPLTVEKAMTIEAQTTADDVRDWLLPAEVILPDMERVKLNVEQEAMVRQGRAVRVLPEPGPGPVRAHNLVGRLVALGHTDPLRRTFVPEKVLS
;
A
#
# COMPACT_ATOMS: atom_id res chain seq x y z
N LYS A 1 0.96 1.09 3.30
CA LYS A 1 1.57 1.91 2.23
C LYS A 1 1.31 3.37 2.57
N THR A 2 2.23 4.27 2.23
CA THR A 2 2.05 5.71 2.43
C THR A 2 2.12 6.41 1.08
N TYR A 3 1.21 7.35 0.86
CA TYR A 3 1.09 8.11 -0.37
C TYR A 3 0.99 9.60 -0.05
N VAL A 4 1.62 10.42 -0.88
CA VAL A 4 1.33 11.85 -0.99
C VAL A 4 0.61 12.07 -2.31
N ALA A 5 -0.53 12.75 -2.25
CA ALA A 5 -1.41 12.95 -3.39
C ALA A 5 -1.86 14.41 -3.48
N ASP A 6 -1.96 14.93 -4.70
CA ASP A 6 -2.64 16.20 -4.97
C ASP A 6 -4.03 15.88 -5.53
N ILE A 7 -5.08 16.33 -4.82
CA ILE A 7 -6.49 16.16 -5.19
C ILE A 7 -7.00 17.50 -5.70
N HIS A 8 -7.52 17.50 -6.93
CA HIS A 8 -8.11 18.68 -7.55
C HIS A 8 -9.61 18.68 -7.33
N PHE A 9 -10.18 19.85 -7.02
CA PHE A 9 -11.61 20.05 -6.80
C PHE A 9 -12.23 20.94 -7.89
N GLY A 10 -13.55 20.86 -8.03
CA GLY A 10 -14.34 21.61 -9.01
C GLY A 10 -14.51 20.89 -10.35
N PHE A 11 -13.88 19.73 -10.50
CA PHE A 11 -13.88 18.94 -11.72
C PHE A 11 -13.94 17.46 -11.40
N THR A 12 -14.42 16.66 -12.36
CA THR A 12 -14.35 15.21 -12.34
C THR A 12 -13.72 14.70 -13.63
N THR A 13 -13.14 13.50 -13.59
CA THR A 13 -12.59 12.85 -14.79
C THR A 13 -13.14 11.43 -14.89
N ALA A 14 -13.26 10.90 -16.11
CA ALA A 14 -13.80 9.55 -16.34
C ALA A 14 -12.96 8.42 -15.69
N THR A 15 -11.68 8.68 -15.42
CA THR A 15 -10.72 7.73 -14.83
C THR A 15 -10.47 7.95 -13.35
N ASP A 16 -11.11 8.96 -12.74
CA ASP A 16 -10.86 9.45 -11.37
C ASP A 16 -9.41 9.96 -11.13
N ASP A 17 -8.65 10.19 -12.20
CA ASP A 17 -7.31 10.75 -12.21
C ASP A 17 -7.07 11.70 -13.40
N ALA A 18 -5.87 12.29 -13.47
CA ALA A 18 -5.46 13.21 -14.54
C ALA A 18 -5.19 12.54 -15.91
N GLU A 19 -5.45 11.24 -16.09
CA GLU A 19 -5.27 10.59 -17.40
C GLU A 19 -6.43 10.90 -18.38
N ALA A 20 -7.56 11.41 -17.87
CA ALA A 20 -8.70 11.85 -18.68
C ALA A 20 -8.94 13.35 -18.53
N ASP A 21 -9.57 13.95 -19.54
CA ASP A 21 -9.88 15.38 -19.55
C ASP A 21 -10.84 15.74 -18.39
N PRO A 22 -10.55 16.82 -17.64
CA PRO A 22 -11.40 17.26 -16.54
C PRO A 22 -12.66 17.95 -17.04
N GLU A 23 -13.81 17.49 -16.57
CA GLU A 23 -15.11 18.11 -16.80
C GLU A 23 -15.51 18.97 -15.60
N PRO A 24 -15.94 20.23 -15.80
CA PRO A 24 -16.42 21.08 -14.71
C PRO A 24 -17.58 20.44 -13.95
N PHE A 25 -17.58 20.54 -12.63
CA PHE A 25 -18.60 19.97 -11.76
C PHE A 25 -19.35 21.05 -10.95
N ALA A 26 -18.64 21.79 -10.09
CA ALA A 26 -19.18 22.93 -9.34
C ALA A 26 -18.02 23.85 -8.92
N ASP A 27 -18.33 25.06 -8.43
CA ASP A 27 -17.31 26.01 -7.98
C ASP A 27 -16.71 25.61 -6.62
N PRO A 28 -15.41 25.29 -6.52
CA PRO A 28 -14.76 24.96 -5.26
C PRO A 28 -14.21 26.18 -4.51
N SER A 29 -14.35 27.39 -5.05
CA SER A 29 -13.82 28.63 -4.46
C SER A 29 -14.23 28.89 -2.99
N PRO A 30 -15.43 28.49 -2.53
CA PRO A 30 -15.82 28.65 -1.13
C PRO A 30 -15.10 27.70 -0.16
N LEU A 31 -14.43 26.65 -0.64
CA LEU A 31 -13.77 25.68 0.23
C LEU A 31 -12.60 26.32 0.98
N ALA A 32 -12.52 26.00 2.27
CA ALA A 32 -11.38 26.28 3.13
C ALA A 32 -10.65 24.98 3.53
N THR A 33 -9.42 25.11 4.02
CA THR A 33 -8.62 23.98 4.50
C THR A 33 -9.35 23.14 5.55
N ASN A 34 -10.18 23.77 6.39
CA ASN A 34 -10.92 23.10 7.44
C ASN A 34 -12.02 22.20 6.89
N ASP A 35 -12.72 22.62 5.83
CA ASP A 35 -13.73 21.82 5.14
C ASP A 35 -13.11 20.55 4.58
N VAL A 36 -11.95 20.67 3.92
CA VAL A 36 -11.23 19.53 3.36
C VAL A 36 -10.72 18.60 4.46
N THR A 37 -10.19 19.16 5.55
CA THR A 37 -9.68 18.38 6.68
C THR A 37 -10.79 17.59 7.37
N GLU A 38 -11.92 18.23 7.64
CA GLU A 38 -13.11 17.58 8.20
C GLU A 38 -13.65 16.53 7.23
N ALA A 39 -13.71 16.86 5.94
CA ALA A 39 -14.18 15.95 4.91
C ALA A 39 -13.32 14.68 4.83
N LEU A 40 -12.00 14.85 4.83
CA LEU A 40 -10.99 13.78 4.76
C LEU A 40 -10.99 12.87 5.98
N SER A 41 -11.32 13.39 7.17
CA SER A 41 -11.34 12.61 8.42
C SER A 41 -12.27 11.39 8.35
N HIS A 42 -13.33 11.44 7.54
CA HIS A 42 -14.31 10.36 7.40
C HIS A 42 -13.81 9.18 6.56
N PHE A 43 -12.65 9.34 5.92
CA PHE A 43 -11.99 8.27 5.20
C PHE A 43 -11.03 7.48 6.09
N ARG A 44 -10.84 7.86 7.36
CA ARG A 44 -9.97 7.15 8.31
C ARG A 44 -10.70 5.94 8.92
N GLY A 45 -9.96 4.85 9.12
CA GLY A 45 -10.46 3.59 9.67
C GLY A 45 -10.82 2.60 8.56
N ARG A 46 -11.73 1.68 8.89
CA ARG A 46 -12.26 0.71 7.92
C ARG A 46 -13.42 1.35 7.17
N ILE A 47 -13.31 1.42 5.85
CA ILE A 47 -14.30 2.04 4.97
C ILE A 47 -14.65 1.11 3.82
N LEU A 48 -15.88 1.21 3.33
CA LEU A 48 -16.27 0.60 2.07
C LEU A 48 -15.88 1.53 0.92
N GLN A 49 -15.12 1.00 -0.01
CA GLN A 49 -14.67 1.75 -1.17
C GLN A 49 -15.10 1.05 -2.45
N THR A 50 -15.74 1.81 -3.34
CA THR A 50 -16.00 1.39 -4.72
C THR A 50 -14.76 1.67 -5.56
N PRO A 51 -14.10 0.65 -6.12
CA PRO A 51 -12.94 0.83 -7.01
C PRO A 51 -13.26 1.76 -8.19
N PRO A 52 -12.25 2.42 -8.80
CA PRO A 52 -12.48 3.19 -10.01
C PRO A 52 -12.88 2.23 -11.16
N PRO A 53 -13.66 2.70 -12.15
CA PRO A 53 -14.04 1.91 -13.34
C PRO A 53 -12.82 1.34 -14.06
N PHE A 54 -11.74 2.14 -14.16
CA PHE A 54 -10.45 1.75 -14.72
C PHE A 54 -9.56 1.06 -13.67
N SER A 55 -9.99 -0.11 -13.20
CA SER A 55 -9.25 -0.94 -12.23
C SER A 55 -9.00 -2.36 -12.74
N ALA A 56 -8.06 -3.06 -12.09
CA ALA A 56 -7.75 -4.46 -12.37
C ALA A 56 -8.75 -5.45 -11.73
N VAL A 57 -9.78 -4.96 -11.02
CA VAL A 57 -10.83 -5.78 -10.41
C VAL A 57 -11.55 -6.57 -11.48
N LYS A 58 -11.92 -7.82 -11.20
CA LYS A 58 -12.70 -8.64 -12.13
C LYS A 58 -14.20 -8.46 -11.88
N ILE A 59 -14.96 -8.31 -12.95
CA ILE A 59 -16.43 -8.32 -13.03
C ILE A 59 -16.77 -9.41 -14.04
N ASP A 60 -17.52 -10.44 -13.63
CA ASP A 60 -17.90 -11.59 -14.45
C ASP A 60 -16.73 -12.22 -15.23
N GLY A 61 -15.59 -12.39 -14.55
CA GLY A 61 -14.37 -12.96 -15.13
C GLY A 61 -13.54 -12.00 -16.00
N GLN A 62 -14.07 -10.82 -16.35
CA GLN A 62 -13.37 -9.81 -17.14
C GLN A 62 -12.81 -8.70 -16.25
N ARG A 63 -11.67 -8.09 -16.63
CA ARG A 63 -11.10 -7.00 -15.82
C ARG A 63 -11.86 -5.70 -16.11
N SER A 64 -12.18 -4.93 -15.07
CA SER A 64 -12.98 -3.70 -15.14
C SER A 64 -12.44 -2.72 -16.18
N TYR A 65 -11.12 -2.49 -16.24
CA TYR A 65 -10.54 -1.62 -17.26
C TYR A 65 -10.76 -2.11 -18.71
N ARG A 66 -10.94 -3.42 -18.95
CA ARG A 66 -11.24 -3.94 -20.31
C ARG A 66 -12.66 -3.62 -20.73
N LEU A 67 -13.60 -3.64 -19.78
CA LEU A 67 -14.99 -3.23 -20.00
C LEU A 67 -15.05 -1.72 -20.24
N ALA A 68 -14.42 -0.92 -19.38
CA ALA A 68 -14.39 0.53 -19.51
C ALA A 68 -13.81 1.01 -20.85
N ARG A 69 -12.73 0.38 -21.34
CA ARG A 69 -12.15 0.70 -22.67
C ARG A 69 -13.03 0.33 -23.85
N ARG A 70 -14.07 -0.48 -23.67
CA ARG A 70 -15.05 -0.82 -24.70
C ARG A 70 -16.28 0.10 -24.69
N GLY A 71 -16.29 1.10 -23.80
CA GLY A 71 -17.42 2.01 -23.62
C GLY A 71 -18.47 1.50 -22.62
N ASP A 72 -18.23 0.35 -21.98
CA ASP A 72 -19.10 -0.11 -20.89
C ASP A 72 -18.86 0.72 -19.63
N GLU A 73 -19.87 0.85 -18.76
CA GLU A 73 -19.74 1.49 -17.44
C GLU A 73 -19.64 0.42 -16.33
N PRO A 74 -18.46 -0.21 -16.11
CA PRO A 74 -18.33 -1.23 -15.08
C PRO A 74 -18.53 -0.62 -13.69
N LYS A 75 -19.41 -1.26 -12.90
CA LYS A 75 -19.70 -0.91 -11.51
C LYS A 75 -19.08 -1.95 -10.58
N PRO A 76 -17.77 -1.88 -10.29
CA PRO A 76 -17.14 -2.85 -9.40
C PRO A 76 -17.79 -2.80 -8.02
N ALA A 77 -18.00 -3.97 -7.39
CA ALA A 77 -18.56 -4.03 -6.05
C ALA A 77 -17.67 -3.31 -5.03
N ALA A 78 -18.30 -2.67 -4.04
CA ALA A 78 -17.61 -2.05 -2.93
C ALA A 78 -16.84 -3.10 -2.13
N ARG A 79 -15.66 -2.73 -1.63
CA ARG A 79 -14.82 -3.59 -0.80
C ARG A 79 -14.33 -2.84 0.43
N GLU A 80 -14.18 -3.56 1.53
CA GLU A 80 -13.58 -3.00 2.73
C GLU A 80 -12.09 -2.74 2.49
N VAL A 81 -11.65 -1.54 2.87
CA VAL A 81 -10.25 -1.13 2.90
C VAL A 81 -9.98 -0.41 4.22
N GLU A 82 -8.71 -0.35 4.61
CA GLU A 82 -8.31 0.31 5.85
C GLU A 82 -7.39 1.50 5.55
N VAL A 83 -7.75 2.65 6.11
CA VAL A 83 -6.95 3.88 6.08
C VAL A 83 -6.51 4.17 7.51
N TYR A 84 -5.23 3.95 7.78
CA TYR A 84 -4.64 4.15 9.10
C TYR A 84 -4.57 5.64 9.46
N GLU A 85 -4.23 6.46 8.47
CA GLU A 85 -4.02 7.89 8.63
C GLU A 85 -4.34 8.64 7.34
N ALA A 86 -4.93 9.81 7.45
CA ALA A 86 -5.18 10.73 6.36
C ALA A 86 -5.06 12.16 6.90
N ARG A 87 -4.20 12.98 6.30
CA ARG A 87 -3.95 14.36 6.72
C ARG A 87 -3.81 15.28 5.52
N VAL A 88 -4.32 16.50 5.65
CA VAL A 88 -4.05 17.59 4.69
C VAL A 88 -2.67 18.16 5.03
N LEU A 89 -1.79 18.20 4.04
CA LEU A 89 -0.46 18.80 4.14
C LEU A 89 -0.49 20.27 3.72
N ASP A 90 -1.26 20.58 2.68
CA ASP A 90 -1.42 21.92 2.13
C ASP A 90 -2.75 22.02 1.37
N PHE A 91 -3.30 23.23 1.26
CA PHE A 91 -4.52 23.49 0.51
C PHE A 91 -4.45 24.85 -0.18
N ALA A 92 -4.52 24.83 -1.51
CA ALA A 92 -4.62 26.01 -2.36
C ALA A 92 -6.08 26.24 -2.75
N PRO A 93 -6.77 27.28 -2.22
CA PRO A 93 -8.16 27.57 -2.55
C PRO A 93 -8.33 28.24 -3.92
N GLY A 94 -9.59 28.42 -4.33
CA GLY A 94 -9.98 29.13 -5.56
C GLY A 94 -10.70 28.24 -6.56
N SER A 95 -10.97 28.75 -7.77
CA SER A 95 -11.77 28.06 -8.79
C SER A 95 -11.14 26.77 -9.35
N ARG A 96 -9.86 26.53 -9.02
CA ARG A 96 -9.13 25.28 -9.28
C ARG A 96 -8.45 24.80 -8.00
N ALA A 97 -9.21 24.70 -6.92
CA ALA A 97 -8.66 24.34 -5.62
C ALA A 97 -7.96 22.98 -5.63
N VAL A 98 -6.83 22.89 -4.91
CA VAL A 98 -6.02 21.67 -4.80
C VAL A 98 -5.67 21.41 -3.35
N ALA A 99 -5.95 20.19 -2.87
CA ALA A 99 -5.44 19.72 -1.58
C ALA A 99 -4.30 18.74 -1.79
N ARG A 100 -3.16 19.03 -1.15
CA ARG A 100 -2.10 18.04 -0.97
C ARG A 100 -2.37 17.26 0.30
N VAL A 101 -2.50 15.94 0.18
CA VAL A 101 -2.81 15.05 1.30
C VAL A 101 -1.76 13.96 1.44
N GLU A 102 -1.54 13.51 2.67
CA GLU A 102 -0.81 12.27 2.94
C GLU A 102 -1.78 11.22 3.48
N ILE A 103 -1.72 10.02 2.92
CA ILE A 103 -2.59 8.91 3.27
C ILE A 103 -1.75 7.66 3.51
N ARG A 104 -1.88 7.08 4.70
CA ARG A 104 -1.35 5.77 5.06
C ARG A 104 -2.46 4.74 5.08
N CYS A 105 -2.37 3.73 4.22
CA CYS A 105 -3.46 2.78 4.00
C CYS A 105 -2.98 1.34 3.75
N GLY A 106 -3.92 0.39 3.87
CA GLY A 106 -3.73 -1.03 3.68
C GLY A 106 -3.60 -1.44 2.21
N SER A 107 -3.65 -2.75 1.96
CA SER A 107 -3.81 -3.26 0.59
C SER A 107 -5.21 -2.99 0.05
N GLY A 108 -5.29 -2.71 -1.25
CA GLY A 108 -6.58 -2.57 -1.94
C GLY A 108 -7.19 -1.17 -1.88
N THR A 109 -6.60 -0.22 -1.16
CA THR A 109 -7.06 1.17 -1.18
C THR A 109 -6.72 1.83 -2.52
N TYR A 110 -7.72 2.42 -3.17
CA TYR A 110 -7.58 3.26 -4.35
C TYR A 110 -7.62 4.74 -3.95
N LEU A 111 -6.51 5.45 -4.14
CA LEU A 111 -6.43 6.88 -3.87
C LEU A 111 -7.30 7.69 -4.83
N ARG A 112 -7.52 7.18 -6.05
CA ARG A 112 -8.46 7.72 -7.03
C ARG A 112 -9.90 7.75 -6.52
N SER A 113 -10.35 6.64 -5.94
CA SER A 113 -11.67 6.59 -5.29
C SER A 113 -11.75 7.56 -4.11
N ILE A 114 -10.69 7.71 -3.31
CA ILE A 114 -10.67 8.71 -2.22
C ILE A 114 -10.83 10.12 -2.79
N ALA A 115 -10.10 10.49 -3.84
CA ALA A 115 -10.21 11.81 -4.47
C ALA A 115 -11.65 12.09 -4.98
N ARG A 116 -12.22 11.14 -5.73
CA ARG A 116 -13.61 11.20 -6.22
C ARG A 116 -14.61 11.33 -5.09
N ASP A 117 -14.53 10.45 -4.09
CA ASP A 117 -15.52 10.36 -3.02
C ASP A 117 -15.38 11.54 -2.04
N LEU A 118 -14.17 12.07 -1.84
CA LEU A 118 -13.93 13.32 -1.11
C LEU A 118 -14.57 14.52 -1.82
N GLY A 119 -14.35 14.65 -3.13
CA GLY A 119 -14.96 15.70 -3.94
C GLY A 119 -16.48 15.64 -3.95
N LYS A 120 -17.05 14.43 -4.03
CA LYS A 120 -18.51 14.20 -3.87
C LYS A 120 -19.01 14.62 -2.50
N ARG A 121 -18.27 14.28 -1.44
CA ARG A 121 -18.63 14.63 -0.06
C ARG A 121 -18.63 16.15 0.17
N LEU A 122 -17.70 16.85 -0.46
CA LEU A 122 -17.63 18.32 -0.45
C LEU A 122 -18.63 18.98 -1.41
N GLY A 123 -19.32 18.20 -2.26
CA GLY A 123 -20.30 18.71 -3.23
C GLY A 123 -19.68 19.40 -4.46
N VAL A 124 -18.36 19.34 -4.64
CA VAL A 124 -17.65 20.08 -5.70
C VAL A 124 -17.00 19.19 -6.75
N GLY A 125 -17.11 17.87 -6.60
CA GLY A 125 -16.39 16.90 -7.44
C GLY A 125 -14.90 16.90 -7.13
N GLY A 126 -14.20 15.86 -7.59
CA GLY A 126 -12.76 15.81 -7.44
C GLY A 126 -12.12 14.64 -8.17
N TYR A 127 -10.84 14.79 -8.48
CA TYR A 127 -10.04 13.75 -9.13
C TYR A 127 -8.59 13.77 -8.62
N LEU A 128 -7.89 12.67 -8.81
CA LEU A 128 -6.49 12.55 -8.40
C LEU A 128 -5.55 13.17 -9.45
N GLY A 129 -4.90 14.28 -9.11
CA GLY A 129 -3.98 14.98 -10.02
C GLY A 129 -2.57 14.39 -10.03
N ARG A 130 -1.98 14.27 -8.84
CA ARG A 130 -0.62 13.72 -8.64
C ARG A 130 -0.65 12.64 -7.59
N LEU A 131 0.16 11.60 -7.77
CA LEU A 131 0.30 10.52 -6.79
C LEU A 131 1.75 10.08 -6.68
N VAL A 132 2.27 10.06 -5.46
CA VAL A 132 3.58 9.49 -5.14
C VAL A 132 3.41 8.52 -3.99
N ARG A 133 3.81 7.25 -4.18
CA ARG A 133 3.92 6.29 -3.08
C ARG A 133 5.25 6.52 -2.36
N THR A 134 5.22 7.20 -1.23
CA THR A 134 6.40 7.55 -0.44
C THR A 134 6.93 6.39 0.39
N ALA A 135 6.08 5.41 0.75
CA ALA A 135 6.54 4.23 1.49
C ALA A 135 5.74 2.94 1.24
N TYR A 136 6.44 1.81 1.37
CA TYR A 136 5.89 0.45 1.45
C TYR A 136 6.50 -0.29 2.64
N GLY A 137 5.76 -0.37 3.75
CA GLY A 137 6.33 -0.88 5.00
C GLY A 137 7.52 -0.02 5.42
N PRO A 138 8.70 -0.62 5.71
CA PRO A 138 9.91 0.12 6.06
C PRO A 138 10.67 0.70 4.85
N LEU A 139 10.27 0.37 3.62
CA LEU A 139 10.90 0.87 2.40
C LEU A 139 10.34 2.25 2.06
N THR A 140 11.24 3.22 1.81
CA THR A 140 10.92 4.62 1.58
C THR A 140 11.42 5.07 0.20
N VAL A 141 10.73 6.02 -0.41
CA VAL A 141 11.07 6.52 -1.76
C VAL A 141 12.40 7.25 -1.79
N GLU A 142 12.80 7.86 -0.66
CA GLU A 142 14.09 8.55 -0.49
C GLU A 142 15.28 7.58 -0.57
N LYS A 143 15.04 6.29 -0.30
CA LYS A 143 16.03 5.21 -0.44
C LYS A 143 15.82 4.37 -1.71
N ALA A 144 14.93 4.80 -2.60
CA ALA A 144 14.69 4.08 -3.84
C ALA A 144 15.76 4.43 -4.88
N MET A 145 16.19 3.41 -5.63
CA MET A 145 17.02 3.58 -6.80
C MET A 145 16.14 4.02 -7.98
N THR A 146 16.53 5.08 -8.69
CA THR A 146 15.83 5.52 -9.90
C THR A 146 16.12 4.59 -11.07
N ILE A 147 15.32 4.64 -12.13
CA ILE A 147 15.53 3.77 -13.29
C ILE A 147 16.77 4.20 -14.10
N GLU A 148 17.08 5.49 -14.12
CA GLU A 148 18.23 6.07 -14.82
C GLU A 148 19.56 5.63 -14.19
N ALA A 149 19.56 5.33 -12.88
CA ALA A 149 20.72 4.79 -12.18
C ALA A 149 20.96 3.29 -12.45
N GLN A 150 19.99 2.58 -13.01
CA GLN A 150 20.07 1.13 -13.26
C GLN A 150 20.75 0.84 -14.59
N THR A 151 22.02 1.22 -14.73
CA THR A 151 22.73 1.11 -16.02
C THR A 151 23.27 -0.30 -16.27
N THR A 152 23.68 -0.99 -15.22
CA THR A 152 24.24 -2.35 -15.27
C THR A 152 23.63 -3.25 -14.19
N ALA A 153 23.82 -4.56 -14.34
CA ALA A 153 23.38 -5.52 -13.33
C ALA A 153 24.12 -5.35 -11.99
N ASP A 154 25.36 -4.87 -12.01
CA ASP A 154 26.15 -4.67 -10.80
C ASP A 154 25.70 -3.42 -10.02
N ASP A 155 25.29 -2.35 -10.71
CA ASP A 155 24.68 -1.18 -10.06
C ASP A 155 23.44 -1.59 -9.22
N VAL A 156 22.65 -2.53 -9.74
CA VAL A 156 21.46 -3.05 -9.04
C VAL A 156 21.85 -3.99 -7.91
N ARG A 157 22.87 -4.82 -8.12
CA ARG A 157 23.30 -5.86 -7.17
C ARG A 157 23.65 -5.26 -5.81
N ASP A 158 24.37 -4.15 -5.79
CA ASP A 158 24.80 -3.48 -4.57
C ASP A 158 23.65 -2.78 -3.82
N TRP A 159 22.51 -2.57 -4.49
CA TRP A 159 21.29 -2.01 -3.92
C TRP A 159 20.27 -3.06 -3.47
N LEU A 160 20.54 -4.36 -3.70
CA LEU A 160 19.64 -5.43 -3.27
C LEU A 160 19.61 -5.53 -1.75
N LEU A 161 18.42 -5.33 -1.18
CA LEU A 161 18.19 -5.49 0.24
C LEU A 161 17.93 -6.96 0.61
N PRO A 162 18.32 -7.41 1.81
CA PRO A 162 17.92 -8.70 2.34
C PRO A 162 16.39 -8.85 2.35
N ALA A 163 15.88 -10.03 2.01
CA ALA A 163 14.44 -10.29 1.91
C ALA A 163 13.67 -10.03 3.23
N GLU A 164 14.33 -10.17 4.38
CA GLU A 164 13.74 -9.90 5.71
C GLU A 164 13.47 -8.43 6.00
N VAL A 165 13.97 -7.49 5.18
CA VAL A 165 13.80 -6.05 5.44
C VAL A 165 12.33 -5.66 5.52
N ILE A 166 11.45 -6.36 4.79
CA ILE A 166 10.00 -6.13 4.81
C ILE A 166 9.26 -6.87 5.93
N LEU A 167 9.98 -7.57 6.80
CA LEU A 167 9.44 -8.38 7.90
C LEU A 167 9.92 -7.85 9.28
N PRO A 168 9.91 -6.53 9.55
CA PRO A 168 10.54 -5.98 10.76
C PRO A 168 9.95 -6.57 12.05
N ASP A 169 8.65 -6.86 12.04
CA ASP A 169 7.89 -7.30 13.21
C ASP A 169 8.01 -8.82 13.49
N MET A 170 8.65 -9.60 12.61
CA MET A 170 8.87 -11.02 12.86
C MET A 170 10.04 -11.20 13.82
N GLU A 171 9.80 -11.94 14.90
CA GLU A 171 10.84 -12.24 15.87
C GLU A 171 11.98 -13.04 15.21
N ARG A 172 13.22 -12.69 15.56
CA ARG A 172 14.42 -13.33 15.00
C ARG A 172 14.91 -14.43 15.94
N VAL A 173 15.06 -15.65 15.41
CA VAL A 173 15.70 -16.76 16.12
C VAL A 173 17.00 -17.17 15.43
N LYS A 174 17.99 -17.58 16.24
CA LYS A 174 19.29 -18.04 15.74
C LYS A 174 19.35 -19.57 15.77
N LEU A 175 19.72 -20.16 14.64
CA LEU A 175 19.94 -21.58 14.47
C LEU A 175 21.44 -21.88 14.60
N ASN A 176 21.76 -22.96 15.30
CA ASN A 176 23.05 -23.63 15.19
C ASN A 176 23.11 -24.49 13.91
N VAL A 177 24.26 -25.12 13.65
CA VAL A 177 24.50 -25.91 12.43
C VAL A 177 23.52 -27.08 12.28
N GLU A 178 23.26 -27.81 13.38
CA GLU A 178 22.37 -28.97 13.37
C GLU A 178 20.90 -28.55 13.16
N GLN A 179 20.48 -27.48 13.84
CA GLN A 179 19.15 -26.89 13.70
C GLN A 179 18.93 -26.35 12.29
N GLU A 180 19.92 -25.70 11.68
CA GLU A 180 19.85 -25.24 10.29
C GLU A 180 19.64 -26.42 9.34
N ALA A 181 20.42 -27.49 9.47
CA ALA A 181 20.27 -28.69 8.62
C ALA A 181 18.88 -29.30 8.74
N MET A 182 18.33 -29.38 9.96
CA MET A 182 16.98 -29.86 10.23
C MET A 182 15.90 -28.95 9.63
N VAL A 183 16.01 -27.63 9.84
CA VAL A 183 15.06 -26.64 9.32
C VAL A 183 15.04 -26.62 7.80
N ARG A 184 16.20 -26.78 7.14
CA ARG A 184 16.28 -26.87 5.68
C ARG A 184 15.53 -28.07 5.09
N GLN A 185 15.29 -29.10 5.91
CA GLN A 185 14.47 -30.27 5.57
C GLN A 185 13.02 -30.15 6.07
N GLY A 186 12.61 -28.97 6.55
CA GLY A 186 11.26 -28.71 7.05
C GLY A 186 11.00 -29.25 8.45
N ARG A 187 12.02 -29.66 9.21
CA ARG A 187 11.84 -30.21 10.57
C ARG A 187 11.73 -29.09 11.59
N ALA A 188 10.80 -29.24 12.53
CA ALA A 188 10.68 -28.36 13.68
C ALA A 188 11.87 -28.55 14.64
N VAL A 189 12.33 -27.45 15.24
CA VAL A 189 13.48 -27.46 16.14
C VAL A 189 13.22 -26.61 17.39
N ARG A 190 13.76 -27.03 18.53
CA ARG A 190 13.77 -26.18 19.72
C ARG A 190 14.87 -25.14 19.58
N VAL A 191 14.52 -23.88 19.77
CA VAL A 191 15.44 -22.73 19.72
C VAL A 191 15.45 -22.01 21.07
N LEU A 192 16.59 -21.41 21.42
CA LEU A 192 16.77 -20.65 22.66
C LEU A 192 17.36 -19.26 22.35
N PRO A 193 16.85 -18.18 22.98
CA PRO A 193 15.67 -18.15 23.85
C PRO A 193 14.40 -18.61 23.12
N GLU A 194 13.40 -19.09 23.87
CA GLU A 194 12.13 -19.53 23.29
C GLU A 194 11.42 -18.32 22.69
N PRO A 195 11.09 -18.32 21.38
CA PRO A 195 10.42 -17.20 20.74
C PRO A 195 9.00 -17.04 21.29
N GLY A 196 8.51 -15.80 21.24
CA GLY A 196 7.13 -15.49 21.53
C GLY A 196 6.14 -16.18 20.57
N PRO A 197 4.84 -16.13 20.89
CA PRO A 197 3.80 -16.59 19.96
C PRO A 197 3.79 -15.69 18.71
N GLY A 198 3.55 -16.30 17.55
CA GLY A 198 3.40 -15.58 16.28
C GLY A 198 4.46 -15.93 15.23
N PRO A 199 4.58 -15.09 14.20
CA PRO A 199 5.47 -15.34 13.07
C PRO A 199 6.94 -15.07 13.44
N VAL A 200 7.81 -16.01 13.05
CA VAL A 200 9.24 -16.03 13.38
C VAL A 200 10.07 -16.17 12.11
N ARG A 201 11.21 -15.48 12.07
CA ARG A 201 12.25 -15.62 11.05
C ARG A 201 13.49 -16.27 11.66
N ALA A 202 13.98 -17.34 11.03
CA ALA A 202 15.11 -18.10 11.50
C ALA A 202 16.37 -17.79 10.68
N HIS A 203 17.46 -17.50 11.38
CA HIS A 203 18.75 -17.15 10.80
C HIS A 203 19.83 -18.13 11.25
N ASN A 204 20.80 -18.40 10.38
CA ASN A 204 21.95 -19.21 10.75
C ASN A 204 23.00 -18.44 11.55
N LEU A 205 24.11 -19.12 11.89
CA LEU A 205 25.21 -18.56 12.66
C LEU A 205 25.88 -17.34 12.02
N VAL A 206 25.91 -17.28 10.69
CA VAL A 206 26.46 -16.15 9.92
C VAL A 206 25.43 -15.04 9.67
N GLY A 207 24.22 -15.18 10.22
CA GLY A 207 23.18 -14.17 10.19
C GLY A 207 22.35 -14.13 8.90
N ARG A 208 22.45 -15.13 8.02
CA ARG A 208 21.62 -15.25 6.82
C ARG A 208 20.24 -15.82 7.17
N LEU A 209 19.18 -15.28 6.56
CA LEU A 209 17.83 -15.83 6.66
C LEU A 209 17.77 -17.23 6.05
N VAL A 210 17.26 -18.19 6.82
CA VAL A 210 17.12 -19.59 6.41
C VAL A 210 15.65 -19.95 6.18
N ALA A 211 14.77 -19.52 7.08
CA ALA A 211 13.35 -19.88 7.00
C ALA A 211 12.44 -18.85 7.67
N LEU A 212 11.18 -18.85 7.25
CA LEU A 212 10.05 -18.21 7.92
C LEU A 212 9.16 -19.30 8.49
N GLY A 213 8.51 -19.04 9.62
CA GLY A 213 7.63 -19.97 10.27
C GLY A 213 6.95 -19.37 11.50
N HIS A 214 6.59 -20.22 12.45
CA HIS A 214 5.95 -19.82 13.69
C HIS A 214 6.47 -20.64 14.88
N THR A 215 6.12 -20.18 16.08
CA THR A 215 6.34 -20.94 17.32
C THR A 215 5.14 -21.86 17.58
N ASP A 216 5.38 -23.17 17.73
CA ASP A 216 4.40 -24.10 18.31
C ASP A 216 4.37 -23.86 19.84
N PRO A 217 3.28 -23.33 20.39
CA PRO A 217 3.22 -22.94 21.81
C PRO A 217 3.22 -24.15 22.76
N LEU A 218 2.78 -25.32 22.30
CA LEU A 218 2.74 -26.54 23.11
C LEU A 218 4.11 -27.21 23.17
N ARG A 219 4.78 -27.29 22.00
CA ARG A 219 6.08 -27.95 21.89
C ARG A 219 7.25 -27.01 22.14
N ARG A 220 7.03 -25.69 22.18
CA ARG A 220 8.05 -24.64 22.31
C ARG A 220 9.15 -24.79 21.26
N THR A 221 8.74 -25.12 20.03
CA THR A 221 9.61 -25.31 18.88
C THR A 221 9.29 -24.31 17.80
N PHE A 222 10.32 -23.87 17.08
CA PHE A 222 10.14 -23.21 15.80
C PHE A 222 9.73 -24.26 14.75
N VAL A 223 8.64 -23.98 14.03
CA VAL A 223 8.11 -24.80 12.94
C VAL A 223 8.31 -24.05 11.62
N PRO A 224 9.15 -24.53 10.69
CA PRO A 224 9.34 -23.86 9.41
C PRO A 224 8.13 -24.02 8.49
N GLU A 225 7.69 -22.93 7.89
CA GLU A 225 6.63 -22.92 6.87
C GLU A 225 7.20 -22.63 5.47
N LYS A 226 8.20 -21.75 5.41
CA LYS A 226 8.89 -21.39 4.17
C LYS A 226 10.38 -21.45 4.38
N VAL A 227 11.02 -22.45 3.79
CA VAL A 227 12.49 -22.56 3.73
C VAL A 227 12.99 -21.78 2.52
N LEU A 228 14.04 -20.99 2.72
CA LEU A 228 14.72 -20.23 1.68
C LEU A 228 15.99 -20.96 1.26
N SER A 229 16.22 -21.02 -0.05
CA SER A 229 17.43 -21.59 -0.66
C SER A 229 18.67 -20.76 -0.36
#